data_AF-A0A514MEW7-F1
#
_entry.id   AF-A0A514MEW7-F1
#
_cell.length_a   1.000
_cell.length_b   1.000
_cell.length_c   1.000
_cell.angle_alpha   90.00
_cell.angle_beta   90.00
_cell.angle_gamma   90.00
#
_symmetry.space_group_name_H-M   'P 1'
#
loop_
_entity.id
_entity.type
_entity.pdbx_description
1 polymer ?
#
loop_
_entity_poly.entity_id
_entity_poly.type
_entity_poly.pdbx_seq_one_letter_code
_entity_poly.pdbx_strand_id
1 'polypeptide(L)'
;RLRHRPTGIIAQAVEDRSQHKNRASALSRLRTLIALKVRKPINLEDYTPPVELLQILPLKSTIRGKEVGPQIGPNNPKFSPGMQALLDLLFAVEGSVSEAAKILGLSTGALSRLILSDDSLRTAANELRASK
;
A
#
# COMPACT_ATOMS: atom_id res chain seq x y z
N ARG A 1 -18.46 14.63 4.29
CA ARG A 1 -17.19 14.49 5.04
C ARG A 1 -17.22 13.21 5.85
N LEU A 2 -16.15 12.42 5.83
CA LEU A 2 -15.95 11.20 6.63
C LEU A 2 -14.70 11.38 7.49
N ARG A 3 -14.74 10.90 8.74
CA ARG A 3 -13.61 10.93 9.67
C ARG A 3 -13.35 9.53 10.20
N HIS A 4 -12.12 9.06 10.08
CA HIS A 4 -11.66 7.88 10.78
C HIS A 4 -11.29 8.28 12.21
N ARG A 5 -12.11 7.88 13.19
CA ARG A 5 -11.96 8.33 14.59
C ARG A 5 -10.59 7.99 15.19
N PRO A 6 -10.06 6.76 15.05
CA PRO A 6 -8.79 6.38 15.69
C PRO A 6 -7.59 7.17 15.18
N THR A 7 -7.55 7.52 13.89
CA THR A 7 -6.38 8.19 13.27
C THR A 7 -6.60 9.68 13.04
N GLY A 8 -7.81 10.19 13.26
CA GLY A 8 -8.18 11.57 12.97
C GLY A 8 -8.27 11.93 11.48
N ILE A 9 -7.88 11.03 10.56
CA ILE A 9 -7.86 11.29 9.12
C ILE A 9 -9.28 11.57 8.61
N ILE A 10 -9.39 12.60 7.79
CA ILE A 10 -10.66 13.07 7.22
C ILE A 10 -10.56 13.01 5.69
N ALA A 11 -11.63 12.57 5.05
CA ALA A 11 -11.80 12.68 3.62
C ALA A 11 -13.18 13.23 3.27
N GLN A 12 -13.28 13.91 2.14
CA GLN A 12 -14.53 14.42 1.60
C GLN A 12 -14.52 14.33 0.07
N ALA A 13 -15.73 14.34 -0.48
CA ALA A 13 -16.01 14.36 -1.91
C ALA A 13 -17.34 15.10 -2.09
N VAL A 14 -17.41 15.93 -3.13
CA VAL A 14 -18.53 16.84 -3.48
C VAL A 14 -18.68 16.99 -5.00
N GLU A 15 -18.07 16.09 -5.78
CA GLU A 15 -17.93 16.23 -7.23
C GLU A 15 -19.17 15.80 -8.00
N ASP A 16 -19.94 14.85 -7.48
CA ASP A 16 -21.15 14.35 -8.14
C ASP A 16 -22.40 14.98 -7.52
N ARG A 17 -23.45 15.15 -8.31
CA ARG A 17 -24.79 15.55 -7.81
C ARG A 17 -25.39 14.51 -6.85
N SER A 18 -24.98 13.25 -6.96
CA SER A 18 -25.42 12.15 -6.10
C SER A 18 -24.62 12.10 -4.80
N GLN A 19 -25.32 12.28 -3.67
CA GLN A 19 -24.72 12.13 -2.35
C GLN A 19 -24.14 10.73 -2.10
N HIS A 20 -24.79 9.69 -2.62
CA HIS A 20 -24.31 8.30 -2.47
C HIS A 20 -22.96 8.10 -3.16
N LYS A 21 -22.79 8.63 -4.38
CA LYS A 21 -21.51 8.58 -5.10
C LYS A 21 -20.43 9.38 -4.38
N ASN A 22 -20.74 10.58 -3.91
CA ASN A 22 -19.82 11.38 -3.10
C ASN A 22 -19.40 10.63 -1.82
N ARG A 23 -20.32 9.93 -1.16
CA ARG A 23 -20.00 9.13 0.03
C ARG A 23 -19.06 7.98 -0.31
N ALA A 24 -19.27 7.29 -1.42
CA ALA A 24 -18.38 6.21 -1.88
C ALA A 24 -16.97 6.75 -2.23
N SER A 25 -16.89 7.87 -2.95
CA SER A 25 -15.62 8.54 -3.28
C SER A 25 -14.87 9.00 -2.03
N ALA A 26 -15.56 9.60 -1.06
CA ALA A 26 -14.96 10.01 0.21
C ALA A 26 -14.42 8.80 1.00
N LEU A 27 -15.12 7.67 0.98
CA LEU A 27 -14.66 6.45 1.67
C LEU A 27 -13.43 5.85 0.99
N SER A 28 -13.39 5.83 -0.35
CA SER A 28 -12.22 5.37 -1.10
C SER A 28 -10.99 6.23 -0.79
N ARG A 29 -11.12 7.57 -0.87
CA ARG A 29 -10.06 8.51 -0.46
C ARG A 29 -9.62 8.31 0.99
N LEU A 30 -10.56 8.11 1.90
CA LEU A 30 -10.25 7.87 3.32
C LEU A 30 -9.37 6.63 3.49
N ARG A 31 -9.71 5.53 2.81
CA ARG A 31 -8.94 4.28 2.84
C ARG A 31 -7.54 4.47 2.29
N THR A 32 -7.39 5.17 1.17
CA THR A 32 -6.07 5.49 0.60
C THR A 32 -5.23 6.37 1.54
N LEU A 33 -5.83 7.39 2.15
CA LEU A 33 -5.11 8.24 3.12
C LEU A 33 -4.66 7.46 4.35
N ILE A 34 -5.49 6.55 4.87
CA ILE A 34 -5.09 5.64 5.95
C ILE A 34 -3.93 4.75 5.48
N ALA A 35 -4.05 4.16 4.30
CA ALA A 35 -3.04 3.30 3.72
C ALA A 35 -1.69 3.99 3.48
N LEU A 36 -1.66 5.31 3.30
CA LEU A 36 -0.44 6.10 3.16
C LEU A 36 0.14 6.51 4.52
N LYS A 37 -0.70 7.00 5.43
CA LYS A 37 -0.23 7.70 6.64
C LYS A 37 -0.13 6.85 7.89
N VAL A 38 -0.74 5.68 7.92
CA VAL A 38 -0.84 4.87 9.14
C VAL A 38 0.02 3.63 8.99
N ARG A 39 1.06 3.55 9.82
CA ARG A 39 1.94 2.39 9.89
C ARG A 39 1.48 1.39 10.95
N LYS A 40 1.65 0.10 10.65
CA LYS A 40 1.55 -1.00 11.61
C LYS A 40 2.95 -1.56 11.85
N PRO A 41 3.38 -1.74 13.10
CA PRO A 41 4.67 -2.34 13.38
C PRO A 41 4.69 -3.78 12.86
N ILE A 42 5.80 -4.16 12.22
CA ILE A 42 6.06 -5.51 11.73
C ILE A 42 7.20 -6.10 12.56
N ASN A 43 6.99 -7.30 13.08
CA ASN A 43 8.09 -8.13 13.56
C ASN A 43 8.66 -8.90 12.35
N LEU A 44 9.94 -8.66 12.02
CA LEU A 44 10.60 -9.26 10.85
C LEU A 44 10.92 -10.75 11.03
N GLU A 45 11.02 -11.25 12.26
CA GLU A 45 11.40 -12.65 12.53
C GLU A 45 10.34 -13.63 12.03
N ASP A 46 9.06 -13.33 12.26
CA ASP A 46 7.92 -14.19 11.88
C ASP A 46 7.05 -13.54 10.79
N TYR A 47 7.62 -12.61 10.02
CA TYR A 47 6.83 -11.84 9.07
C TYR A 47 6.30 -12.70 7.92
N THR A 48 4.98 -12.80 7.84
CA THR A 48 4.28 -13.35 6.67
C THR A 48 3.55 -12.22 5.95
N PRO A 49 3.90 -11.91 4.69
CA PRO A 49 3.22 -10.90 3.89
C PRO A 49 1.71 -11.18 3.77
N PRO A 50 0.83 -10.20 4.04
CA PRO A 50 -0.60 -10.39 3.93
C PRO A 50 -1.04 -10.55 2.47
N VAL A 51 -2.20 -11.18 2.24
CA VAL A 51 -2.68 -11.48 0.88
C VAL A 51 -2.85 -10.22 0.03
N GLU A 52 -3.22 -9.11 0.63
CA GLU A 52 -3.37 -7.82 -0.04
C GLU A 52 -2.03 -7.32 -0.61
N LEU A 53 -0.93 -7.54 0.10
CA LEU A 53 0.42 -7.24 -0.40
C LEU A 53 0.75 -8.18 -1.56
N LEU A 54 0.57 -9.49 -1.38
CA LEU A 54 0.86 -10.49 -2.40
C LEU A 54 0.09 -10.22 -3.71
N GLN A 55 -1.13 -9.70 -3.62
CA GLN A 55 -1.96 -9.37 -4.79
C GLN A 55 -1.41 -8.21 -5.62
N ILE A 56 -0.71 -7.25 -5.04
CA ILE A 56 -0.12 -6.13 -5.78
C ILE A 56 1.29 -6.44 -6.32
N LEU A 57 1.95 -7.47 -5.78
CA LEU A 57 3.29 -7.87 -6.22
C LEU A 57 3.29 -8.30 -7.69
N PRO A 58 4.38 -8.03 -8.43
CA PRO A 58 4.59 -8.59 -9.77
C PRO A 58 4.46 -10.11 -9.77
N LEU A 59 3.90 -10.67 -10.85
CA LEU A 59 3.70 -12.13 -11.01
C LEU A 59 4.97 -12.98 -10.79
N LYS A 60 6.14 -12.39 -11.03
CA LYS A 60 7.46 -13.02 -10.87
C LYS A 60 7.98 -13.09 -9.43
N SER A 61 7.23 -12.58 -8.45
CA SER A 61 7.59 -12.72 -7.03
C SER A 61 7.53 -14.19 -6.63
N THR A 62 8.59 -14.69 -5.98
CA THR A 62 8.68 -16.11 -5.58
C THR A 62 7.78 -16.47 -4.40
N ILE A 63 7.29 -15.48 -3.65
CA ILE A 63 6.39 -15.69 -2.50
C ILE A 63 4.91 -15.65 -2.89
N ARG A 64 4.59 -15.34 -4.16
CA ARG A 64 3.21 -15.43 -4.65
C ARG A 64 2.83 -16.90 -4.84
N GLY A 65 1.99 -17.40 -3.96
CA GLY A 65 1.32 -18.70 -4.15
C GLY A 65 0.26 -18.64 -5.25
N LYS A 66 -0.12 -19.81 -5.79
CA LYS A 66 -1.19 -19.94 -6.80
C LYS A 66 -2.55 -19.43 -6.29
N GLU A 67 -2.77 -19.48 -4.98
CA GLU A 67 -4.01 -19.08 -4.30
C GLU A 67 -4.24 -17.55 -4.26
N VAL A 68 -3.21 -16.73 -4.51
CA VAL A 68 -3.28 -15.26 -4.39
C VAL A 68 -4.16 -14.63 -5.48
N GLY A 69 -4.28 -15.29 -6.63
CA GLY A 69 -5.01 -14.82 -7.80
C GLY A 69 -4.24 -13.82 -8.67
N PRO A 70 -4.96 -13.11 -9.58
CA PRO A 70 -4.33 -12.20 -10.55
C PRO A 70 -3.67 -11.00 -9.86
N GLN A 71 -2.67 -10.41 -10.52
CA GLN A 71 -2.05 -9.18 -10.04
C GLN A 71 -3.03 -8.00 -10.10
N ILE A 72 -3.01 -7.19 -9.06
CA ILE A 72 -3.84 -5.99 -8.91
C ILE A 72 -2.99 -4.74 -9.12
N GLY A 73 -3.46 -3.82 -9.97
CA GLY A 73 -2.82 -2.52 -10.21
C GLY A 73 -3.44 -1.34 -9.44
N PRO A 74 -2.84 -0.15 -9.52
CA PRO A 74 -3.22 1.05 -8.73
C PRO A 74 -4.68 1.49 -8.88
N ASN A 75 -5.28 1.28 -10.04
CA ASN A 75 -6.68 1.65 -10.32
C ASN A 75 -7.71 0.75 -9.62
N ASN A 76 -7.28 -0.34 -8.98
CA ASN A 76 -8.18 -1.24 -8.28
C ASN A 76 -8.33 -0.82 -6.80
N PRO A 77 -9.55 -0.78 -6.25
CA PRO A 77 -9.77 -0.43 -4.84
C PRO A 77 -9.01 -1.30 -3.82
N LYS A 78 -8.69 -2.56 -4.19
CA LYS A 78 -7.90 -3.48 -3.35
C LYS A 78 -6.40 -3.18 -3.32
N PHE A 79 -5.93 -2.24 -4.14
CA PHE A 79 -4.53 -1.84 -4.16
C PHE A 79 -4.12 -1.10 -2.89
N SER A 80 -4.98 -0.24 -2.32
CA SER A 80 -4.66 0.55 -1.12
C SER A 80 -4.25 -0.30 0.09
N PRO A 81 -4.97 -1.38 0.45
CA PRO A 81 -4.50 -2.30 1.51
C PRO A 81 -3.14 -2.94 1.24
N GLY A 82 -2.86 -3.36 0.00
CA GLY A 82 -1.56 -3.91 -0.37
C GLY A 82 -0.44 -2.88 -0.29
N MET A 83 -0.73 -1.65 -0.74
CA MET A 83 0.17 -0.50 -0.63
C MET A 83 0.51 -0.19 0.82
N GLN A 84 -0.48 -0.25 1.72
CA GLN A 84 -0.25 -0.05 3.15
C GLN A 84 0.74 -1.08 3.69
N ALA A 85 0.52 -2.37 3.42
CA ALA A 85 1.39 -3.43 3.89
C ALA A 85 2.82 -3.33 3.32
N LEU A 86 2.96 -2.86 2.07
CA LEU A 86 4.27 -2.58 1.48
C LEU A 86 4.99 -1.45 2.23
N LEU A 87 4.27 -0.36 2.54
CA LEU A 87 4.83 0.77 3.30
C LEU A 87 5.15 0.39 4.75
N ASP A 88 4.38 -0.51 5.36
CA ASP A 88 4.70 -1.08 6.68
C ASP A 88 6.02 -1.86 6.63
N LEU A 89 6.20 -2.69 5.61
CA LEU A 89 7.45 -3.44 5.43
C LEU A 89 8.63 -2.51 5.18
N LEU A 90 8.47 -1.53 4.28
CA LEU A 90 9.51 -0.53 4.01
C LEU A 90 9.88 0.24 5.27
N PHE A 91 8.91 0.61 6.11
CA PHE A 91 9.18 1.25 7.40
C PHE A 91 9.97 0.32 8.34
N ALA A 92 9.60 -0.95 8.44
CA ALA A 92 10.27 -1.93 9.28
C ALA A 92 11.72 -2.22 8.85
N VAL A 93 12.05 -2.04 7.56
CA VAL A 93 13.43 -2.15 7.04
C VAL A 93 14.09 -0.79 6.81
N GLU A 94 13.63 0.26 7.52
CA GLU A 94 14.23 1.61 7.50
C GLU A 94 14.35 2.20 6.08
N GLY A 95 13.32 2.03 5.25
CA GLY A 95 13.27 2.51 3.88
C GLY A 95 14.14 1.73 2.88
N SER A 96 14.78 0.62 3.30
CA SER A 96 15.63 -0.18 2.42
C SER A 96 14.82 -0.96 1.37
N VAL A 97 14.85 -0.48 0.12
CA VAL A 97 14.16 -1.15 -1.01
C VAL A 97 14.81 -2.49 -1.33
N SER A 98 16.11 -2.66 -1.12
CA SER A 98 16.78 -3.95 -1.36
C SER A 98 16.38 -5.01 -0.34
N GLU A 99 16.33 -4.66 0.94
CA GLU A 99 15.91 -5.60 2.00
C GLU A 99 14.43 -5.97 1.86
N ALA A 100 13.56 -4.99 1.62
CA ALA A 100 12.15 -5.27 1.36
C ALA A 100 11.97 -6.16 0.12
N ALA A 101 12.74 -5.95 -0.95
CA ALA A 101 12.65 -6.78 -2.15
C ALA A 101 13.08 -8.23 -1.87
N LYS A 102 14.13 -8.43 -1.06
CA LYS A 102 14.60 -9.76 -0.64
C LYS A 102 13.53 -10.50 0.15
N ILE A 103 12.90 -9.84 1.13
CA ILE A 103 11.78 -10.40 1.91
C ILE A 103 10.60 -10.76 1.00
N LEU A 104 10.33 -9.95 -0.02
CA LEU A 104 9.24 -10.15 -0.97
C LEU A 104 9.58 -11.08 -2.14
N GLY A 105 10.74 -11.75 -2.13
CA GLY A 105 11.13 -12.66 -3.20
C GLY A 105 11.21 -11.97 -4.57
N LEU A 106 11.71 -10.73 -4.60
CA LEU A 106 11.78 -9.87 -5.78
C LEU A 106 13.20 -9.33 -5.98
N SER A 107 13.56 -9.06 -7.24
CA SER A 107 14.70 -8.17 -7.53
C SER A 107 14.38 -6.74 -7.09
N THR A 108 15.37 -5.97 -6.63
CA THR A 108 15.22 -4.55 -6.27
C THR A 108 14.56 -3.72 -7.39
N GLY A 109 14.96 -3.95 -8.64
CA GLY A 109 14.36 -3.25 -9.79
C GLY A 109 12.91 -3.64 -10.10
N ALA A 110 12.42 -4.79 -9.61
CA ALA A 110 11.01 -5.15 -9.68
C ALA A 110 10.19 -4.40 -8.64
N LEU A 111 10.70 -4.33 -7.41
CA LEU A 111 10.04 -3.59 -6.34
C LEU A 111 10.03 -2.09 -6.65
N SER A 112 11.13 -1.54 -7.17
CA SER A 112 11.20 -0.15 -7.61
C SER A 112 10.13 0.18 -8.67
N ARG A 113 9.94 -0.68 -9.68
CA ARG A 113 8.86 -0.49 -10.67
C ARG A 113 7.46 -0.55 -10.07
N LEU A 114 7.23 -1.38 -9.06
CA LEU A 114 5.96 -1.38 -8.33
C LEU A 114 5.76 -0.06 -7.59
N ILE A 115 6.79 0.44 -6.90
CA ILE A 115 6.74 1.71 -6.18
C ILE A 115 6.46 2.87 -7.15
N LEU A 116 7.08 2.87 -8.32
CA LEU A 116 6.89 3.88 -9.37
C LEU A 116 5.56 3.77 -10.11
N SER A 117 4.78 2.70 -9.91
CA SER A 117 3.50 2.51 -10.59
C SER A 117 2.38 3.42 -10.06
N ASP A 118 2.56 3.96 -8.85
CA ASP A 118 1.61 4.87 -8.21
C ASP A 118 2.36 6.04 -7.55
N ASP A 119 1.94 7.27 -7.85
CA ASP A 119 2.63 8.48 -7.37
C ASP A 119 2.55 8.66 -5.85
N SER A 120 1.45 8.22 -5.23
CA SER A 120 1.27 8.33 -3.79
C SER A 120 2.15 7.32 -3.04
N LEU A 121 2.26 6.10 -3.56
CA LEU A 121 3.20 5.09 -3.08
C LEU A 121 4.66 5.55 -3.26
N ARG A 122 5.01 6.08 -4.44
CA ARG A 122 6.34 6.63 -4.70
C ARG A 122 6.72 7.72 -3.71
N THR A 123 5.82 8.66 -3.46
CA THR A 123 6.04 9.76 -2.52
C THR A 123 6.24 9.24 -1.11
N ALA A 124 5.33 8.38 -0.62
CA ALA A 124 5.43 7.80 0.72
C ALA A 124 6.70 6.95 0.90
N ALA A 125 7.08 6.14 -0.09
CA ALA A 125 8.32 5.35 -0.02
C ALA A 125 9.58 6.24 0.05
N ASN A 126 9.59 7.37 -0.67
CA ASN A 126 10.69 8.32 -0.61
C ASN A 126 10.77 9.05 0.74
N GLU A 127 9.63 9.42 1.32
CA GLU A 127 9.58 10.00 2.67
C GLU A 127 10.16 9.04 3.72
N LEU A 128 9.82 7.75 3.64
CA LEU A 128 10.38 6.71 4.51
C LEU A 128 11.89 6.57 4.33
N ARG A 129 12.38 6.66 3.09
CA ARG A 129 13.81 6.61 2.77
C ARG A 129 14.59 7.83 3.27
N ALA A 130 13.97 9.00 3.24
CA ALA A 130 14.58 10.25 3.69
C ALA A 130 14.62 10.37 5.22
N SER A 131 13.78 9.61 5.92
CA SER A 131 13.69 9.60 7.39
C SER A 131 14.66 8.60 8.06
N LYS A 132 15.54 7.96 7.26
CA LYS A 132 16.57 7.02 7.73
C LYS A 132 17.76 7.75 8.37
#